data_AF-A0A1V4SJL2-F1
#
_entry.id   AF-A0A1V4SJL2-F1
#
_cell.length_a   1.000
_cell.length_b   1.000
_cell.length_c   1.000
_cell.angle_alpha   90.00
_cell.angle_beta   90.00
_cell.angle_gamma   90.00
#
_symmetry.space_group_name_H-M   'P 1'
#
loop_
_entity.id
_entity.type
_entity.pdbx_description
1 polymer ?
#
loop_
_entity_poly.entity_id
_entity_poly.type
_entity_poly.pdbx_seq_one_letter_code
_entity_poly.pdbx_strand_id
1 'polypeptide(L)'
;MKRFIFGLIIFLFGAVIFVFNYIDAVLNPCNFNGIGGLKGAFLGRGTLDITVISVVVLLVGLGICGFEAFRKRDCEKFSVKAFCDRIKHRRLLNYGKTEKNTWDE
;
A
#
# COMPACT_ATOMS: atom_id res chain seq x y z
N MET A 1 11.29 6.02 4.71
CA MET A 1 10.92 5.89 6.14
C MET A 1 10.01 7.05 6.55
N LYS A 2 10.44 8.33 6.47
CA LYS A 2 9.59 9.48 6.89
C LYS A 2 8.23 9.57 6.18
N ARG A 3 8.16 9.27 4.88
CA ARG A 3 6.93 9.33 4.08
C ARG A 3 5.99 8.14 4.34
N PHE A 4 6.53 6.95 4.59
CA PHE A 4 5.79 5.79 5.06
C PHE A 4 5.13 6.05 6.42
N ILE A 5 5.89 6.61 7.37
CA ILE A 5 5.36 6.99 8.70
C ILE A 5 4.25 8.01 8.56
N PHE A 6 4.39 8.99 7.67
CA PHE A 6 3.34 9.97 7.39
C PHE A 6 2.05 9.33 6.84
N GLY A 7 2.16 8.43 5.85
CA GLY A 7 1.01 7.68 5.34
C GLY A 7 0.34 6.81 6.40
N LEU A 8 1.13 6.19 7.28
CA LEU A 8 0.65 5.38 8.39
C LEU A 8 -0.09 6.22 9.45
N ILE A 9 0.38 7.44 9.76
CA ILE A 9 -0.32 8.35 10.67
C ILE A 9 -1.68 8.77 10.09
N ILE A 10 -1.74 9.13 8.80
CA ILE A 10 -2.99 9.47 8.12
C ILE A 10 -3.98 8.29 8.13
N PHE A 11 -3.47 7.09 7.85
CA PHE A 11 -4.27 5.87 7.90
C PHE A 11 -4.84 5.61 9.31
N LEU A 12 -4.00 5.71 10.34
CA LEU A 12 -4.45 5.53 11.73
C LEU A 12 -5.50 6.57 12.13
N PHE A 13 -5.33 7.83 11.72
CA PHE A 13 -6.29 8.88 12.01
C PHE A 13 -7.66 8.60 11.37
N GLY A 14 -7.68 8.20 10.10
CA GLY A 14 -8.90 7.76 9.41
C GLY A 14 -9.52 6.51 10.05
N ALA A 15 -8.69 5.54 10.47
CA ALA A 15 -9.14 4.31 11.12
C ALA A 15 -9.84 4.59 12.46
N VAL A 16 -9.28 5.46 13.29
CA VAL A 16 -9.86 5.81 14.59
C VAL A 16 -11.23 6.43 14.40
N ILE A 17 -11.35 7.44 13.53
CA ILE A 17 -12.63 8.11 13.25
C ILE A 17 -13.67 7.13 12.68
N PHE A 18 -13.25 6.23 11.79
CA PHE A 18 -14.12 5.21 11.23
C PHE A 18 -14.63 4.24 12.30
N VAL A 19 -13.75 3.75 13.17
CA VAL A 19 -14.11 2.81 14.25
C VAL A 19 -15.04 3.46 15.27
N PHE A 20 -14.80 4.71 15.66
CA PHE A 20 -15.70 5.43 16.57
C PHE A 20 -17.10 5.59 15.98
N ASN A 21 -17.20 6.02 14.71
CA ASN A 21 -18.49 6.13 14.02
C ASN A 21 -19.19 4.77 13.87
N TYR A 22 -18.42 3.71 13.62
CA TYR A 22 -18.96 2.36 13.52
C TYR A 22 -19.53 1.86 14.85
N ILE A 23 -18.78 2.03 15.95
CA ILE A 23 -19.24 1.67 17.30
C ILE A 23 -20.49 2.46 17.67
N ASP A 24 -20.50 3.76 17.38
CA ASP A 24 -21.65 4.63 17.65
C ASP A 24 -22.92 4.19 16.89
N ALA A 25 -22.76 3.79 15.62
CA ALA A 25 -23.84 3.26 14.79
C ALA A 25 -24.36 1.90 15.26
N VAL A 26 -23.49 1.03 15.81
CA VAL A 26 -23.89 -0.28 16.36
C VAL A 26 -24.58 -0.14 17.72
N LEU A 27 -24.07 0.73 18.59
CA LEU A 27 -24.64 0.95 19.93
C LEU A 27 -25.99 1.66 19.89
N ASN A 28 -26.26 2.40 18.82
CA ASN A 28 -27.50 3.14 18.65
C ASN A 28 -28.17 2.80 17.31
N PRO A 29 -28.78 1.61 17.21
CA PRO A 29 -29.48 1.21 16.01
C PRO A 29 -30.66 2.16 15.77
N CYS A 30 -30.57 2.96 14.71
CA CYS A 30 -31.64 3.87 14.29
C CYS A 30 -32.30 3.33 13.02
N ASN A 31 -33.63 3.39 12.99
CA ASN A 31 -34.42 3.01 11.82
C ASN A 31 -34.89 4.31 11.16
N PHE A 32 -34.19 4.73 10.11
CA PHE A 32 -34.43 6.02 9.46
C PHE A 32 -35.22 5.81 8.17
N ASN A 33 -36.45 6.32 8.12
CA ASN A 33 -37.32 6.25 6.95
C ASN A 33 -37.56 4.81 6.42
N GLY A 34 -37.72 3.84 7.32
CA GLY A 34 -37.91 2.41 6.99
C GLY A 34 -36.63 1.66 6.62
N ILE A 35 -35.48 2.34 6.58
CA ILE A 35 -34.17 1.73 6.36
C ILE A 35 -33.51 1.51 7.72
N GLY A 36 -33.33 0.24 8.06
CA GLY A 36 -32.70 -0.19 9.31
C GLY A 36 -31.25 -0.61 9.14
N GLY A 37 -30.69 -1.10 10.24
CA GLY A 37 -29.31 -1.56 10.31
C GLY A 37 -28.30 -0.43 10.20
N LEU A 38 -27.06 -0.79 9.87
CA LEU A 38 -25.91 0.12 9.93
C LEU A 38 -26.09 1.36 9.02
N LYS A 39 -26.67 1.18 7.83
CA LYS A 39 -26.95 2.27 6.89
C LYS A 39 -28.02 3.23 7.43
N GLY A 40 -29.06 2.69 8.06
CA GLY A 40 -30.10 3.48 8.74
C GLY A 40 -29.56 4.27 9.93
N ALA A 41 -28.69 3.65 10.72
CA ALA A 41 -28.01 4.29 11.85
C ALA A 41 -27.11 5.46 11.41
N PHE A 42 -26.32 5.29 10.35
CA PHE A 42 -25.50 6.36 9.78
C PHE A 42 -26.33 7.51 9.21
N LEU A 43 -27.44 7.20 8.52
CA LEU A 43 -28.31 8.22 7.92
C LEU A 43 -29.07 9.01 9.00
N GLY A 44 -29.56 8.32 10.02
CA GLY A 44 -30.34 8.94 11.09
C GLY A 44 -29.54 9.82 12.04
N ARG A 45 -28.22 9.65 12.08
CA ARG A 45 -27.32 10.50 12.89
C ARG A 45 -26.53 11.54 12.08
N GLY A 46 -26.66 11.55 10.76
CA GLY A 46 -25.84 12.43 9.91
C GLY A 46 -24.34 12.11 9.95
N THR A 47 -23.94 10.95 10.48
CA THR A 47 -22.54 10.51 10.56
C THR A 47 -22.07 9.83 9.28
N LEU A 48 -22.97 9.62 8.31
CA LEU A 48 -22.66 8.97 7.04
C LEU A 48 -21.60 9.75 6.25
N ASP A 49 -21.71 11.08 6.20
CA ASP A 49 -20.75 11.94 5.49
C ASP A 49 -19.35 11.85 6.10
N ILE A 50 -19.29 11.92 7.44
CA ILE A 50 -18.03 11.80 8.20
C ILE A 50 -17.41 10.41 7.99
N THR A 51 -18.24 9.37 7.95
CA THR A 51 -17.80 7.99 7.68
C THR A 51 -17.22 7.87 6.27
N VAL A 52 -17.86 8.44 5.24
CA VAL A 52 -17.34 8.45 3.87
C VAL A 52 -15.99 9.17 3.80
N ILE A 53 -15.87 10.33 4.43
CA ILE A 53 -14.61 11.08 4.48
C ILE A 53 -13.51 10.25 5.14
N SER A 54 -13.80 9.59 6.27
CA SER A 54 -12.82 8.72 6.94
C SER A 54 -12.35 7.55 6.08
N VAL A 55 -13.24 6.96 5.27
CA VAL A 55 -12.88 5.91 4.30
C VAL A 55 -11.96 6.45 3.21
N VAL A 56 -12.22 7.65 2.70
CA VAL A 56 -11.33 8.30 1.72
C VAL A 56 -9.95 8.56 2.32
N VAL A 57 -9.89 9.06 3.55
CA VAL A 57 -8.62 9.29 4.28
C VAL A 57 -7.86 7.98 4.49
N LEU A 58 -8.56 6.88 4.82
CA LEU A 58 -7.99 5.54 4.92
C LEU A 58 -7.38 5.07 3.60
N LEU A 59 -8.09 5.24 2.48
CA LEU A 59 -7.62 4.86 1.14
C LEU A 59 -6.40 5.68 0.72
N VAL A 60 -6.38 6.99 1.02
CA VAL A 60 -5.24 7.87 0.74
C VAL A 60 -4.02 7.48 1.59
N GLY A 61 -4.21 7.25 2.90
CA GLY A 61 -3.14 6.80 3.78
C GLY A 61 -2.55 5.46 3.33
N LEU A 62 -3.40 4.50 2.97
CA LEU A 62 -3.00 3.20 2.44
C LEU A 62 -2.28 3.33 1.09
N GLY A 63 -2.76 4.22 0.21
CA GLY A 63 -2.14 4.51 -1.08
C GLY A 63 -0.71 5.07 -0.93
N ILE A 64 -0.50 6.03 -0.02
CA ILE A 64 0.82 6.59 0.26
C ILE A 64 1.75 5.50 0.84
N CYS A 65 1.24 4.70 1.77
CA CYS A 65 1.97 3.62 2.42
C CYS A 65 2.38 2.52 1.41
N GLY A 66 1.44 2.13 0.56
CA GLY A 66 1.63 1.16 -0.52
C GLY A 66 2.62 1.67 -1.58
N PHE A 67 2.46 2.91 -2.04
CA PHE A 67 3.36 3.51 -3.03
C PHE A 67 4.82 3.54 -2.54
N GLU A 68 5.06 3.86 -1.26
CA GLU A 68 6.39 3.77 -0.65
C GLU A 68 6.93 2.34 -0.60
N ALA A 69 6.08 1.35 -0.28
CA ALA A 69 6.45 -0.06 -0.24
C ALA A 69 6.80 -0.61 -1.63
N PHE A 70 6.01 -0.29 -2.67
CA PHE A 70 6.29 -0.66 -4.05
C PHE A 70 7.55 0.01 -4.59
N ARG A 71 7.75 1.31 -4.31
CA ARG A 71 8.97 2.03 -4.72
C ARG A 71 10.24 1.44 -4.12
N LYS A 72 10.16 0.89 -2.90
CA LYS A 72 11.28 0.17 -2.27
C LYS A 72 11.58 -1.16 -2.98
N ARG A 73 10.55 -1.84 -3.47
CA ARG A 73 10.64 -3.11 -4.21
C ARG A 73 11.11 -2.91 -5.66
N ASP A 74 10.80 -1.78 -6.29
CA ASP A 74 11.30 -1.46 -7.63
C ASP A 74 12.78 -1.08 -7.62
N CYS A 75 13.27 -0.38 -6.59
CA CYS A 75 14.70 -0.14 -6.43
C CYS A 75 15.47 -1.43 -6.11
N GLU A 76 14.88 -2.36 -5.34
CA GLU A 76 15.46 -3.68 -5.08
C GLU A 76 15.49 -4.56 -6.34
N LYS A 77 14.39 -4.60 -7.11
CA LYS A 77 14.35 -5.31 -8.41
C LYS A 77 15.28 -4.68 -9.44
N PHE A 78 15.38 -3.35 -9.51
CA PHE A 78 16.29 -2.64 -10.41
C PHE A 78 17.76 -2.86 -10.00
N SER A 79 18.08 -2.79 -8.71
CA SER A 79 19.44 -3.03 -8.20
C SER A 79 19.87 -4.49 -8.32
N VAL A 80 18.98 -5.46 -8.08
CA VAL A 80 19.26 -6.90 -8.28
C VAL A 80 19.37 -7.24 -9.76
N LYS A 81 18.53 -6.66 -10.63
CA LYS A 81 18.62 -6.88 -12.08
C LYS A 81 19.89 -6.27 -12.66
N ALA A 82 20.26 -5.04 -12.27
CA ALA A 82 21.52 -4.41 -12.67
C ALA A 82 22.76 -5.16 -12.14
N PHE A 83 22.70 -5.73 -10.93
CA PHE A 83 23.78 -6.54 -10.37
C PHE A 83 23.90 -7.90 -11.06
N CYS A 84 22.78 -8.58 -11.32
CA CYS A 84 22.73 -9.85 -12.04
C CYS A 84 23.21 -9.70 -13.49
N ASP A 85 22.87 -8.58 -14.14
CA ASP A 85 23.33 -8.25 -15.49
C ASP A 85 24.87 -8.06 -15.54
N ARG A 86 25.44 -7.33 -14.57
CA ARG A 86 26.92 -7.22 -14.44
C ARG A 86 27.61 -8.56 -14.17
N ILE A 87 27.01 -9.45 -13.38
CA ILE A 87 27.56 -10.80 -13.13
C ILE A 87 27.52 -11.64 -14.40
N LYS A 88 26.41 -11.58 -15.17
CA LYS A 88 26.26 -12.32 -16.42
C LYS A 88 27.26 -11.85 -17.47
N HIS A 89 27.49 -10.54 -17.57
CA HIS A 89 28.45 -9.96 -18.50
C HIS A 89 29.90 -10.38 -18.20
N ARG A 90 30.28 -10.53 -16.92
CA ARG A 90 31.60 -11.06 -16.54
C ARG A 90 31.77 -12.55 -16.84
N ARG A 91 30.71 -13.36 -16.76
CA ARG A 91 30.79 -14.78 -17.14
C ARG A 91 31.00 -14.98 -18.63
N LEU A 92 30.33 -14.18 -19.48
CA LEU A 92 30.49 -14.27 -20.93
C LEU A 92 31.91 -13.91 -21.40
N LEU A 93 32.54 -12.91 -20.77
CA LEU A 93 33.94 -12.56 -21.05
C LEU A 93 34.93 -13.66 -20.65
N ASN A 94 34.65 -14.40 -19.58
CA ASN A 94 35.48 -15.55 -19.20
C ASN A 94 35.29 -16.75 -20.13
N TYR A 95 34.08 -17.01 -20.64
CA TYR A 95 33.83 -18.06 -21.63
C TYR A 95 34.50 -17.78 -22.99
N GLY A 96 34.45 -16.53 -23.47
CA GLY A 96 35.13 -16.14 -24.71
C GLY A 96 36.65 -16.19 -24.62
N LYS A 97 37.21 -16.10 -23.41
CA LYS A 97 38.66 -16.24 -23.17
C LYS A 97 39.09 -17.70 -23.19
N THR A 98 38.30 -18.62 -22.66
CA THR A 98 38.62 -20.07 -22.73
C THR A 98 38.57 -20.62 -24.15
N GLU A 99 37.63 -20.16 -24.97
CA GLU A 99 37.50 -20.64 -26.36
C GLU A 99 38.70 -20.24 -27.23
N LYS A 100 39.20 -19.00 -27.12
CA LYS A 100 40.39 -18.58 -27.87
C LYS A 100 41.64 -19.39 -27.52
N ASN A 101 41.81 -19.75 -26.27
CA ASN A 101 42.99 -20.50 -25.82
C ASN A 101 43.00 -21.97 -26.26
N THR A 102 41.94 -22.47 -26.91
CA THR A 102 41.80 -23.88 -27.32
C THR A 102 42.10 -24.10 -28.81
N TRP A 103 42.31 -23.04 -29.58
CA TRP A 103 42.63 -23.11 -31.03
C TRP A 103 44.05 -22.63 -31.36
N ASP A 104 44.84 -22.31 -30.33
CA ASP A 104 46.23 -21.83 -30.43
C ASP A 104 47.25 -22.91 -29.95
N GLU A 105 46.83 -24.17 -29.82
CA GLU A 105 47.69 -25.36 -29.57
C GLU A 105 47.72 -26.31 -30.78
#